data_AF-A0A4C1SXV7-F1
#
_entry.id   AF-A0A4C1SXV7-F1
#
_cell.length_a   1.000
_cell.length_b   1.000
_cell.length_c   1.000
_cell.angle_alpha   90.00
_cell.angle_beta   90.00
_cell.angle_gamma   90.00
#
_symmetry.space_group_name_H-M   'P 1'
#
loop_
_entity.id
_entity.type
_entity.pdbx_description
1 polymer ?
#
loop_
_entity_poly.entity_id
_entity_poly.type
_entity_poly.pdbx_seq_one_letter_code
_entity_poly.pdbx_strand_id
1 'polypeptide(L)' 'MERALKSLHWKTCLVYLDDIIVMEKSFDNHPKNLSEDLQQISSAELKPSLKKCELFQR' A
#
# COMPACT_ATOMS: atom_id res chain seq x y z
N MET A 1 -13.03 3.74 -0.10
CA MET A 1 -11.68 3.15 -0.13
C MET A 1 -11.07 3.18 -1.53
N GLU A 2 -11.76 2.73 -2.59
CA GLU A 2 -11.22 2.74 -3.97
C GLU A 2 -10.82 4.12 -4.53
N ARG A 3 -11.51 5.21 -4.16
CA ARG A 3 -11.17 6.56 -4.66
C ARG A 3 -9.85 7.12 -4.12
N ALA A 4 -9.44 6.69 -2.93
CA ALA A 4 -8.23 7.14 -2.26
C ALA A 4 -6.96 6.54 -2.88
N LEU A 5 -7.07 5.28 -3.30
CA LEU A 5 -5.96 4.46 -3.79
C LEU A 5 -5.96 4.32 -5.32
N LYS A 6 -6.93 4.94 -6.02
CA LYS A 6 -7.15 4.78 -7.45
C LYS A 6 -5.93 5.08 -8.33
N SER A 7 -5.02 5.95 -7.87
CA SER A 7 -3.80 6.30 -8.61
C SER A 7 -2.67 5.26 -8.49
N LEU A 8 -2.65 4.46 -7.41
CA LEU A 8 -1.64 3.39 -7.20
C LEU A 8 -2.21 1.98 -7.41
N HIS A 9 -3.54 1.84 -7.37
CA HIS A 9 -4.25 0.61 -7.69
C HIS A 9 -3.80 0.10 -9.08
N TRP A 10 -3.37 -1.16 -9.15
CA TRP A 10 -2.89 -1.86 -10.35
C TRP A 10 -1.50 -1.47 -10.89
N LYS A 11 -0.83 -0.47 -10.33
CA LYS A 11 0.58 -0.16 -10.68
C LYS A 11 1.57 -0.80 -9.73
N THR A 12 1.42 -0.54 -8.44
CA THR A 12 2.33 -1.00 -7.37
C THR A 12 1.59 -1.60 -6.20
N CYS A 13 0.27 -1.46 -6.13
CA CYS A 13 -0.51 -2.11 -5.09
C CYS A 13 -1.91 -2.50 -5.53
N LEU A 14 -2.43 -3.50 -4.84
CA LEU A 14 -3.72 -4.13 -5.05
C LEU A 14 -4.52 -3.99 -3.77
N VAL A 15 -5.58 -3.20 -3.83
CA VAL A 15 -6.54 -3.04 -2.73
C VAL A 15 -7.66 -4.04 -2.93
N TYR A 16 -7.93 -4.86 -1.90
CA TYR A 16 -9.03 -5.81 -1.85
C TYR A 16 -9.73 -5.70 -0.50
N LEU A 17 -10.93 -5.10 -0.48
CA LEU A 17 -11.70 -4.86 0.75
C LEU A 17 -10.89 -4.05 1.79
N ASP A 18 -10.52 -4.70 2.90
CA ASP A 18 -9.72 -4.12 4.00
C ASP A 18 -8.21 -4.39 3.85
N ASP A 19 -7.81 -5.23 2.89
CA ASP A 19 -6.43 -5.62 2.67
C ASP A 19 -5.80 -4.83 1.52
N ILE A 20 -4.55 -4.42 1.72
CA ILE A 20 -3.75 -3.70 0.73
C ILE A 20 -2.47 -4.50 0.52
N ILE A 21 -2.29 -5.00 -0.70
CA ILE A 21 -1.13 -5.79 -1.10
C ILE A 21 -0.23 -4.91 -1.97
N VAL A 22 0.95 -4.56 -1.48
CA VAL A 22 1.95 -3.80 -2.26
C VAL A 22 2.88 -4.78 -2.96
N MET A 23 2.91 -4.74 -4.29
CA MET A 23 3.71 -5.62 -5.14
C MET A 23 4.69 -4.80 -5.94
N GLU A 24 5.98 -5.18 -5.90
CA GLU A 24 6.99 -4.51 -6.70
C GLU A 24 8.02 -5.45 -7.31
N LYS A 25 8.65 -5.01 -8.41
CA LYS A 25 9.66 -5.78 -9.14
C LYS A 25 11.04 -5.74 -8.47
N SER A 26 11.38 -4.70 -7.71
CA SER A 26 12.68 -4.56 -7.09
C SER A 26 12.56 -4.25 -5.61
N PHE A 27 13.39 -4.89 -4.79
CA PHE A 27 13.41 -4.60 -3.36
C PHE A 27 13.87 -3.17 -3.06
N ASP A 28 14.72 -2.60 -3.92
CA ASP A 28 15.32 -1.27 -3.72
C ASP A 28 14.28 -0.14 -3.89
N ASN A 29 13.38 -0.33 -4.85
CA ASN A 29 12.28 0.61 -5.07
C ASN A 29 11.10 0.37 -4.11
N HIS A 30 10.99 -0.84 -3.54
CA HIS A 30 9.86 -1.27 -2.71
C HIS A 30 9.58 -0.33 -1.53
N PRO A 31 10.56 0.05 -0.69
CA PRO A 31 10.31 0.94 0.43
C PRO A 31 9.92 2.36 -0.01
N LYS A 32 10.36 2.79 -1.20
CA LYS A 32 10.03 4.12 -1.74
C LYS A 32 8.57 4.17 -2.18
N ASN A 33 8.14 3.18 -2.96
CA ASN A 33 6.76 3.07 -3.40
C ASN A 33 5.81 2.81 -2.22
N LEU A 34 6.19 1.94 -1.28
CA LEU A 34 5.42 1.68 -0.05
C LEU A 34 5.21 2.95 0.78
N SER A 35 6.20 3.84 0.86
CA SER A 35 6.07 5.10 1.58
C SER A 35 5.05 6.03 0.92
N GLU A 36 5.07 6.14 -0.41
CA GLU A 36 4.08 6.93 -1.17
C GLU A 36 2.67 6.34 -1.02
N ASP A 37 2.55 5.01 -1.09
CA ASP A 37 1.31 4.27 -0.85
C ASP A 37 0.72 4.54 0.55
N LEU A 38 1.53 4.36 1.60
CA LEU A 38 1.11 4.60 2.98
C LEU A 38 0.75 6.07 3.23
N GLN A 39 1.46 7.00 2.60
CA GLN A 39 1.15 8.43 2.69
C GLN A 39 -0.19 8.76 2.02
N GLN A 40 -0.50 8.16 0.88
CA GLN A 40 -1.79 8.30 0.19
C GLN A 40 -2.93 7.72 1.04
N ILE A 41 -2.73 6.54 1.65
CA ILE A 41 -3.69 5.89 2.56
C ILE A 41 -3.96 6.78 3.78
N SER A 42 -2.89 7.29 4.41
CA SER A 42 -3.02 8.19 5.56
C SER A 42 -3.71 9.50 5.20
N SER A 43 -3.49 10.02 3.99
CA SER A 43 -4.16 11.24 3.49
C SER A 43 -5.65 11.04 3.22
N ALA A 44 -6.09 9.79 3.07
CA ALA A 44 -7.49 9.43 2.89
C ALA A 44 -8.21 9.08 4.21
N GLU A 45 -7.63 9.45 5.36
CA GLU A 45 -8.12 9.15 6.71
C GLU A 45 -8.27 7.64 7.01
N LEU A 46 -7.66 6.78 6.19
CA LEU A 46 -7.58 5.35 6.44
C LEU A 46 -6.37 5.09 7.34
N LYS A 47 -6.61 4.58 8.54
CA LYS A 47 -5.54 4.13 9.44
C LYS A 47 -5.29 2.65 9.20
N PRO A 48 -4.20 2.26 8.50
CA PRO A 48 -3.85 0.86 8.40
C PRO A 48 -3.55 0.31 9.80
N SER A 49 -4.06 -0.88 10.09
CA SER A 49 -3.73 -1.56 11.33
C SER A 49 -2.33 -2.15 11.22
N LEU A 50 -1.33 -1.49 11.82
CA LEU A 50 0.07 -1.96 11.83
C LEU A 50 0.21 -3.39 12.36
N LYS A 51 -0.72 -3.85 13.21
CA LYS A 51 -0.76 -5.23 13.72
C LYS A 51 -1.09 -6.26 12.64
N LYS A 52 -1.75 -5.85 11.56
CA LYS A 52 -2.10 -6.69 10.41
C LYS A 52 -1.15 -6.46 9.22
N CYS A 53 -0.23 -5.50 9.32
CA CYS A 53 0.72 -5.23 8.24
C CYS A 53 1.86 -6.25 8.27
N GLU A 54 1.86 -7.14 7.30
CA GLU A 54 2.94 -8.09 7.05
C GLU A 54 3.93 -7.46 6.06
N LEU A 55 4.91 -6.72 6.58
CA LEU A 55 5.94 -6.07 5.77
C LEU A 55 7.16 -6.98 5.62
N PHE A 56 7.74 -7.03 4.42
CA PHE A 56 9.02 -7.69 4.12
C PHE A 56 9.11 -9.16 4.61
N GLN A 57 8.02 -9.92 4.49
CA GLN A 57 8.01 -11.35 4.79
C GLN A 57 8.93 -12.11 3.82
N ARG A 58 9.63 -13.14 4.33
CA ARG A 58 10.65 -13.93 3.62
C ARG A 58 10.04 -15.08 2.84
#